data_AF-A0A7I8EDM4-F1
#
_entry.id   AF-A0A7I8EDM4-F1
#
_cell.length_a   1.000
_cell.length_b   1.000
_cell.length_c   1.000
_cell.angle_alpha   90.00
_cell.angle_beta   90.00
_cell.angle_gamma   90.00
#
_symmetry.space_group_name_H-M   'P 1'
#
loop_
_entity.id
_entity.type
_entity.pdbx_description
1 polymer ?
#
loop_
_entity_poly.entity_id
_entity_poly.type
_entity_poly.pdbx_seq_one_letter_code
_entity_poly.pdbx_strand_id
1 'polypeptide(L)'
;MAQQELELRWSGHASLVTPGEQILYIVGNGFDLHHGIPSSYAAFGRYLEEVDAETYGQLERYFSVDDDFWWQFEAQLAHLDTDSLLDDAAAYLPSYSAEDWSDAGHHDYEYELDRVVAAISSTLRLRFSEWVRQLVIPSPTLLIGKLLPLRRDARYLTFNYTETLQRVYGIPNTSVIHIHGAAAYANDQLVLGHGWERTAIDSFNHGIDPESADVRVMGGNEIIDRYFTETFKPTARVIESHQPFFQSLSGIKKIIIMGHSLSSVDLPYLLELRRHLGNGDVQWQVSFHESPEEAEAGVDSMGVEVKGVRFVPLTEPAQWACP
;
A
#
# COMPACT_ATOMS: atom_id res chain seq x y z
N MET A 1 23.20 -18.55 23.78
CA MET A 1 24.27 -17.88 23.00
C MET A 1 23.69 -16.84 22.05
N ALA A 2 22.87 -17.21 21.06
CA ALA A 2 22.30 -16.24 20.10
C ALA A 2 21.43 -15.12 20.73
N GLN A 3 20.61 -15.43 21.75
CA GLN A 3 19.78 -14.43 22.43
C GLN A 3 20.62 -13.44 23.27
N GLN A 4 21.72 -13.91 23.85
CA GLN A 4 22.68 -13.09 24.59
C GLN A 4 23.49 -12.18 23.65
N GLU A 5 23.85 -12.67 22.45
CA GLU A 5 24.50 -11.85 21.41
C GLU A 5 23.55 -10.78 20.82
N LEU A 6 22.27 -11.11 20.66
CA LEU A 6 21.23 -10.13 20.27
C LEU A 6 21.06 -9.06 21.36
N GLU A 7 20.97 -9.44 22.63
CA GLU A 7 20.91 -8.51 23.76
C GLU A 7 22.18 -7.64 23.88
N LEU A 8 23.36 -8.24 23.71
CA LEU A 8 24.64 -7.51 23.70
C LEU A 8 24.71 -6.49 22.56
N ARG A 9 24.26 -6.83 21.34
CA ARG A 9 24.19 -5.88 20.22
C ARG A 9 23.15 -4.78 20.44
N TRP A 10 21.98 -5.10 20.97
CA TRP A 10 20.97 -4.10 21.36
C TRP A 10 21.49 -3.16 22.47
N SER A 11 22.25 -3.69 23.44
CA SER A 11 22.88 -2.87 24.50
C SER A 11 24.09 -2.05 24.01
N GLY A 12 24.84 -2.54 23.02
CA GLY A 12 26.01 -1.85 22.48
C GLY A 12 25.65 -0.60 21.67
N HIS A 13 24.46 -0.58 21.06
CA HIS A 13 23.93 0.59 20.35
C HIS A 13 23.33 1.65 21.29
N ALA A 14 23.07 1.31 22.55
CA ALA A 14 22.50 2.24 23.53
C ALA A 14 23.48 3.35 23.97
N SER A 15 24.79 3.19 23.71
CA SER A 15 25.82 4.10 24.23
C SER A 15 26.11 5.34 23.37
N LEU A 16 25.41 5.51 22.23
CA LEU A 16 25.58 6.66 21.30
C LEU A 16 24.31 7.51 21.16
N VAL A 17 23.32 7.29 22.04
CA VAL A 17 21.97 7.85 21.88
C VAL A 17 21.64 8.76 23.05
N THR A 18 21.20 9.98 22.77
CA THR A 18 20.70 10.92 23.78
C THR A 18 19.41 10.36 24.41
N PRO A 19 19.41 10.00 25.71
CA PRO A 19 18.21 9.50 26.37
C PRO A 19 17.09 10.56 26.31
N GLY A 20 15.88 10.15 25.94
CA GLY A 20 14.70 11.04 25.89
C GLY A 20 14.44 11.76 24.56
N GLU A 21 15.27 11.58 23.52
CA GLU A 21 14.96 12.09 22.18
C GLU A 21 13.72 11.39 21.59
N GLN A 22 12.75 12.19 21.12
CA GLN A 22 11.51 11.71 20.54
C GLN A 22 11.71 11.36 19.06
N ILE A 23 11.80 10.06 18.76
CA ILE A 23 12.03 9.54 17.40
C ILE A 23 10.76 8.87 16.88
N LEU A 24 10.46 9.11 15.60
CA LEU A 24 9.47 8.37 14.83
C LEU A 24 10.15 7.60 13.70
N TYR A 25 9.95 6.29 13.68
CA TYR A 25 10.29 5.45 12.53
C TYR A 25 9.09 5.32 11.61
N ILE A 26 9.31 5.51 10.31
CA ILE A 26 8.33 5.21 9.27
C ILE A 26 8.86 4.02 8.48
N VAL A 27 8.07 2.96 8.38
CA VAL A 27 8.51 1.69 7.79
C VAL A 27 7.59 1.30 6.64
N GLY A 28 8.17 0.96 5.49
CA GLY A 28 7.44 0.45 4.32
C GLY A 28 7.99 -0.87 3.80
N ASN A 29 7.46 -1.33 2.67
CA ASN A 29 7.60 -2.73 2.23
C ASN A 29 9.05 -3.17 2.01
N GLY A 30 9.92 -2.24 1.59
CA GLY A 30 11.36 -2.46 1.47
C GLY A 30 12.02 -2.93 2.78
N PHE A 31 11.45 -2.61 3.94
CA PHE A 31 11.92 -3.12 5.22
C PHE A 31 11.66 -4.61 5.35
N ASP A 32 10.47 -5.10 5.01
CA ASP A 32 10.15 -6.53 5.04
C ASP A 32 11.02 -7.30 4.03
N LEU A 33 11.18 -6.74 2.82
CA LEU A 33 12.05 -7.28 1.77
C LEU A 33 13.52 -7.36 2.21
N HIS A 34 14.03 -6.34 2.91
CA HIS A 34 15.38 -6.35 3.49
C HIS A 34 15.56 -7.51 4.49
N HIS A 35 14.51 -7.85 5.24
CA HIS A 35 14.48 -9.01 6.14
C HIS A 35 14.17 -10.33 5.43
N GLY A 36 14.06 -10.35 4.10
CA GLY A 36 13.83 -11.57 3.31
C GLY A 36 12.39 -12.09 3.38
N ILE A 37 11.43 -11.27 3.80
CA ILE A 37 10.01 -11.60 3.71
C ILE A 37 9.58 -11.35 2.26
N PRO A 38 8.95 -12.31 1.57
CA PRO A 38 8.56 -12.16 0.17
C PRO A 38 7.27 -11.33 0.05
N SER A 39 7.29 -10.09 0.54
CA SER A 39 6.14 -9.19 0.63
C SER A 39 6.00 -8.24 -0.58
N SER A 40 6.74 -8.46 -1.67
CA SER A 40 6.58 -7.64 -2.88
C SER A 40 5.25 -7.93 -3.57
N TYR A 41 4.66 -6.93 -4.23
CA TYR A 41 3.46 -7.15 -5.04
C TYR A 41 3.72 -8.13 -6.20
N ALA A 42 4.94 -8.22 -6.73
CA ALA A 42 5.30 -9.27 -7.70
C ALA A 42 5.21 -10.69 -7.09
N ALA A 43 5.53 -10.85 -5.79
CA ALA A 43 5.32 -12.12 -5.11
C ALA A 43 3.83 -12.41 -4.85
N PHE A 44 3.02 -11.37 -4.65
CA PHE A 44 1.57 -11.50 -4.63
C PHE A 44 1.02 -11.94 -5.99
N GLY A 45 1.48 -11.35 -7.10
CA GLY A 45 1.09 -11.74 -8.46
C GLY A 45 1.31 -13.23 -8.74
N ARG A 46 2.50 -13.74 -8.41
CA ARG A 46 2.79 -15.19 -8.51
C ARG A 46 1.87 -16.05 -7.65
N TYR A 47 1.60 -15.63 -6.42
CA TYR A 47 0.65 -16.33 -5.56
C TYR A 47 -0.76 -16.34 -6.17
N LEU A 48 -1.20 -15.21 -6.72
CA LEU A 48 -2.53 -15.07 -7.32
C LEU A 48 -2.66 -15.95 -8.56
N GLU A 49 -1.65 -15.98 -9.43
CA GLU A 49 -1.60 -16.87 -10.59
C GLU A 49 -1.75 -18.35 -10.20
N GLU A 50 -1.11 -18.77 -9.11
CA GLU A 50 -1.17 -20.15 -8.63
C GLU A 50 -2.50 -20.52 -7.94
N VAL A 51 -3.09 -19.60 -7.18
CA VAL A 51 -4.26 -19.89 -6.32
C VAL A 51 -5.60 -19.51 -6.97
N ASP A 52 -5.60 -18.50 -7.84
CA ASP A 52 -6.79 -17.95 -8.47
C ASP A 52 -6.46 -17.45 -9.89
N ALA A 53 -6.11 -18.41 -10.76
CA ALA A 53 -5.72 -18.15 -12.15
C ALA A 53 -6.82 -17.41 -12.96
N GLU A 54 -8.09 -17.53 -12.55
CA GLU A 54 -9.19 -16.78 -13.16
C GLU A 54 -9.05 -15.28 -12.87
N THR A 55 -8.89 -14.91 -11.59
CA THR A 55 -8.67 -13.52 -11.20
C THR A 55 -7.39 -12.95 -11.80
N TYR A 56 -6.30 -13.73 -11.80
CA TYR A 56 -5.05 -13.33 -12.44
C TYR A 56 -5.23 -13.10 -13.95
N GLY A 57 -5.96 -13.98 -14.64
CA GLY A 57 -6.24 -13.83 -16.07
C GLY A 57 -7.06 -12.57 -16.39
N GLN A 58 -7.94 -12.12 -15.48
CA GLN A 58 -8.63 -10.83 -15.66
C GLN A 58 -7.67 -9.64 -15.51
N LEU A 59 -6.70 -9.72 -14.59
CA LEU A 59 -5.66 -8.69 -14.49
C LEU A 59 -4.81 -8.62 -15.77
N GLU A 60 -4.36 -9.76 -16.30
CA GLU A 60 -3.57 -9.80 -17.54
C GLU A 60 -4.34 -9.28 -18.75
N ARG A 61 -5.66 -9.44 -18.77
CA ARG A 61 -6.51 -9.01 -19.87
C ARG A 61 -6.73 -7.50 -19.89
N TYR A 62 -6.89 -6.88 -18.72
CA TYR A 62 -7.33 -5.48 -18.60
C TYR A 62 -6.29 -4.53 -17.99
N PHE A 63 -5.09 -5.04 -17.70
CA PHE A 63 -3.92 -4.26 -17.34
C PHE A 63 -2.71 -4.73 -18.13
N SER A 64 -1.76 -3.82 -18.35
CA SER A 64 -0.44 -4.17 -18.87
C SER A 64 0.40 -4.82 -17.76
N VAL A 65 0.21 -6.11 -17.51
CA VAL A 65 0.90 -6.83 -16.43
C VAL A 65 2.37 -7.09 -16.82
N ASP A 66 3.26 -6.28 -16.26
CA ASP A 66 4.72 -6.41 -16.35
C ASP A 66 5.39 -6.13 -14.98
N ASP A 67 6.71 -6.00 -14.96
CA ASP A 67 7.45 -5.69 -13.73
C ASP A 67 7.07 -4.30 -13.16
N ASP A 68 6.80 -3.33 -14.04
CA ASP A 68 6.40 -1.97 -13.64
C ASP A 68 4.98 -1.98 -13.04
N PHE A 69 4.08 -2.81 -13.57
CA PHE A 69 2.75 -3.03 -13.00
C PHE A 69 2.85 -3.46 -11.54
N TRP A 70 3.64 -4.49 -11.24
CA TRP A 70 3.79 -4.96 -9.87
C TRP A 70 4.57 -3.99 -8.99
N TRP A 71 5.58 -3.30 -9.54
CA TRP A 71 6.30 -2.26 -8.79
C TRP A 71 5.38 -1.12 -8.35
N GLN A 72 4.44 -0.71 -9.20
CA GLN A 72 3.51 0.39 -8.97
C GLN A 72 2.06 -0.08 -8.75
N PHE A 73 1.88 -1.30 -8.26
CA PHE A 73 0.60 -2.02 -8.26
C PHE A 73 -0.60 -1.16 -7.83
N GLU A 74 -0.52 -0.48 -6.69
CA GLU A 74 -1.61 0.37 -6.20
C GLU A 74 -1.92 1.56 -7.11
N ALA A 75 -0.90 2.19 -7.71
CA ALA A 75 -1.13 3.28 -8.67
C ALA A 75 -1.76 2.74 -9.95
N GLN A 76 -1.33 1.55 -10.39
CA GLN A 76 -1.79 0.91 -11.62
C GLN A 76 -3.25 0.46 -11.56
N LEU A 77 -3.80 0.19 -10.38
CA LEU A 77 -5.23 -0.09 -10.22
C LEU A 77 -6.14 1.07 -10.70
N ALA A 78 -5.63 2.30 -10.82
CA ALA A 78 -6.38 3.42 -11.42
C ALA A 78 -6.42 3.39 -12.96
N HIS A 79 -5.66 2.50 -13.59
CA HIS A 79 -5.45 2.45 -15.05
C HIS A 79 -6.08 1.21 -15.68
N LEU A 80 -7.24 0.78 -15.18
CA LEU A 80 -8.03 -0.28 -15.80
C LEU A 80 -8.33 0.09 -17.26
N ASP A 81 -8.06 -0.83 -18.20
CA ASP A 81 -8.44 -0.66 -19.60
C ASP A 81 -9.96 -0.86 -19.76
N THR A 82 -10.70 0.20 -19.47
CA THR A 82 -12.16 0.21 -19.53
C THR A 82 -12.67 0.05 -20.96
N ASP A 83 -11.94 0.52 -21.97
CA ASP A 83 -12.36 0.43 -23.36
C ASP A 83 -12.38 -1.04 -23.81
N SER A 84 -11.29 -1.77 -23.57
CA SER A 84 -11.22 -3.21 -23.87
C SER A 84 -12.26 -4.02 -23.08
N LEU A 85 -12.49 -3.67 -21.82
CA LEU A 85 -13.52 -4.32 -20.99
C LEU A 85 -14.94 -4.10 -21.55
N LEU A 86 -15.26 -2.87 -21.94
CA LEU A 86 -16.56 -2.54 -22.52
C LEU A 86 -16.75 -3.21 -23.88
N ASP A 87 -15.71 -3.25 -24.73
CA ASP A 87 -15.74 -3.91 -26.03
C ASP A 87 -15.96 -5.43 -25.91
N ASP A 88 -15.29 -6.08 -24.95
CA ASP A 88 -15.50 -7.50 -24.66
C ASP A 88 -16.92 -7.78 -24.17
N ALA A 89 -17.40 -6.95 -23.24
CA ALA A 89 -18.75 -7.09 -22.68
C ALA A 89 -19.82 -6.80 -23.75
N ALA A 90 -19.57 -5.93 -24.73
CA ALA A 90 -20.52 -5.59 -25.79
C ALA A 90 -20.95 -6.81 -26.62
N ALA A 91 -20.16 -7.89 -26.65
CA ALA A 91 -20.58 -9.17 -27.24
C ALA A 91 -21.85 -9.76 -26.59
N TYR A 92 -22.13 -9.37 -25.35
CA TYR A 92 -23.27 -9.77 -24.54
C TYR A 92 -24.37 -8.70 -24.48
N LEU A 93 -24.31 -7.71 -25.36
CA LEU A 93 -25.31 -6.64 -25.49
C LEU A 93 -26.09 -6.81 -26.81
N PRO A 94 -27.00 -7.80 -26.92
CA PRO A 94 -27.75 -8.03 -28.16
C PRO A 94 -28.65 -6.83 -28.48
N SER A 95 -28.85 -6.59 -29.78
CA SER A 95 -29.84 -5.62 -30.25
C SER A 95 -31.23 -6.01 -29.76
N TYR A 96 -32.06 -5.03 -29.42
CA TYR A 96 -33.48 -5.21 -29.11
C TYR A 96 -34.26 -5.88 -30.26
N SER A 97 -33.71 -5.90 -31.47
CA SER A 97 -34.30 -6.51 -32.66
C SER A 97 -33.79 -7.92 -32.98
N ALA A 98 -32.99 -8.54 -32.12
CA ALA A 98 -32.46 -9.88 -32.35
C ALA A 98 -33.55 -10.96 -32.20
N GLU A 99 -33.53 -11.98 -33.08
CA GLU A 99 -34.56 -13.05 -33.09
C GLU A 99 -34.51 -13.96 -31.85
N ASP A 100 -33.33 -14.09 -31.22
CA ASP A 100 -33.11 -14.84 -29.96
C ASP A 100 -33.23 -13.96 -28.70
N TRP A 101 -33.79 -12.75 -28.83
CA TRP A 101 -33.95 -11.82 -27.72
C TRP A 101 -34.93 -12.36 -26.67
N SER A 102 -34.51 -12.33 -25.41
CA SER A 102 -35.36 -12.65 -24.25
C SER A 102 -35.03 -11.71 -23.10
N ASP A 103 -35.98 -11.52 -22.17
CA ASP A 103 -35.77 -10.73 -20.94
C ASP A 103 -34.56 -11.20 -20.12
N ALA A 104 -34.12 -12.46 -20.27
CA ALA A 104 -32.91 -12.96 -19.61
C ALA A 104 -31.61 -12.33 -20.17
N GLY A 105 -31.56 -12.07 -21.48
CA GLY A 105 -30.40 -11.45 -22.15
C GLY A 105 -30.25 -9.95 -21.87
N HIS A 106 -31.16 -9.36 -21.10
CA HIS A 106 -31.03 -7.97 -20.64
C HIS A 106 -29.88 -7.76 -19.66
N HIS A 107 -29.53 -8.79 -18.89
CA HIS A 107 -28.53 -8.71 -17.83
C HIS A 107 -27.20 -9.36 -18.18
N ASP A 108 -27.06 -10.00 -19.35
CA ASP A 108 -25.82 -10.68 -19.73
C ASP A 108 -24.64 -9.69 -19.81
N TYR A 109 -24.85 -8.52 -20.42
CA TYR A 109 -23.86 -7.44 -20.45
C TYR A 109 -23.41 -6.99 -19.04
N GLU A 110 -24.37 -6.71 -18.17
CA GLU A 110 -24.09 -6.27 -16.80
C GLU A 110 -23.42 -7.38 -15.97
N TYR A 111 -23.85 -8.62 -16.16
CA TYR A 111 -23.30 -9.79 -15.47
C TYR A 111 -21.84 -10.02 -15.84
N GLU A 112 -21.49 -9.91 -17.12
CA GLU A 112 -20.12 -10.07 -17.60
C GLU A 112 -19.19 -8.99 -17.04
N LEU A 113 -19.66 -7.73 -17.01
CA LEU A 113 -18.94 -6.64 -16.37
C LEU A 113 -18.78 -6.86 -14.87
N ASP A 114 -19.85 -7.25 -14.16
CA ASP A 114 -19.81 -7.47 -12.72
C ASP A 114 -18.85 -8.62 -12.35
N ARG A 115 -18.83 -9.70 -13.15
CA ARG A 115 -17.87 -10.80 -12.96
C ARG A 115 -16.44 -10.30 -13.01
N VAL A 116 -16.09 -9.51 -14.03
CA VAL A 116 -14.72 -8.96 -14.16
C VAL A 116 -14.43 -8.01 -13.01
N VAL A 117 -15.30 -7.01 -12.77
CA VAL A 117 -15.12 -6.02 -11.71
C VAL A 117 -14.95 -6.69 -10.35
N ALA A 118 -15.80 -7.67 -10.00
CA ALA A 118 -15.71 -8.39 -8.74
C ALA A 118 -14.41 -9.20 -8.62
N ALA A 119 -13.88 -9.75 -9.71
CA ALA A 119 -12.59 -10.45 -9.73
C ALA A 119 -11.45 -9.48 -9.37
N ILE A 120 -11.34 -8.36 -10.09
CA ILE A 120 -10.23 -7.41 -9.93
C ILE A 120 -10.42 -6.39 -8.77
N SER A 121 -11.58 -6.37 -8.11
CA SER A 121 -11.83 -5.53 -6.92
C SER A 121 -11.86 -6.34 -5.62
N SER A 122 -12.95 -7.05 -5.35
CA SER A 122 -13.24 -7.68 -4.06
C SER A 122 -12.49 -9.01 -3.91
N THR A 123 -12.46 -9.84 -4.96
CA THR A 123 -11.76 -11.13 -4.96
C THR A 123 -10.25 -10.91 -4.87
N LEU A 124 -9.70 -9.98 -5.66
CA LEU A 124 -8.30 -9.60 -5.59
C LEU A 124 -7.86 -9.19 -4.18
N ARG A 125 -8.66 -8.35 -3.51
CA ARG A 125 -8.38 -7.92 -2.11
C ARG A 125 -8.52 -9.04 -1.09
N LEU A 126 -9.46 -9.95 -1.29
CA LEU A 126 -9.56 -11.17 -0.48
C LEU A 126 -8.29 -12.00 -0.61
N ARG A 127 -7.87 -12.30 -1.84
CA ARG A 127 -6.64 -13.07 -2.13
C ARG A 127 -5.39 -12.39 -1.59
N PHE A 128 -5.29 -11.08 -1.74
CA PHE A 128 -4.23 -10.30 -1.13
C PHE A 128 -4.19 -10.49 0.38
N SER A 129 -5.35 -10.39 1.04
CA SER A 129 -5.43 -10.53 2.48
C SER A 129 -5.15 -11.96 2.96
N GLU A 130 -5.50 -12.98 2.19
CA GLU A 130 -5.11 -14.39 2.48
C GLU A 130 -3.60 -14.57 2.34
N TRP A 131 -3.02 -14.03 1.27
CA TRP A 131 -1.60 -14.10 0.99
C TRP A 131 -0.74 -13.42 2.06
N VAL A 132 -1.04 -12.16 2.41
CA VAL A 132 -0.25 -11.43 3.40
C VAL A 132 -0.23 -12.17 4.74
N ARG A 133 -1.35 -12.79 5.14
CA ARG A 133 -1.48 -13.51 6.42
C ARG A 133 -0.66 -14.79 6.50
N GLN A 134 -0.25 -15.35 5.36
CA GLN A 134 0.57 -16.56 5.33
C GLN A 134 2.08 -16.26 5.22
N LEU A 135 2.47 -14.98 5.07
CA LEU A 135 3.87 -14.60 4.94
C LEU A 135 4.65 -15.00 6.20
N VAL A 136 5.75 -15.72 5.98
CA VAL A 136 6.63 -16.19 7.06
C VAL A 136 7.59 -15.08 7.46
N ILE A 137 7.52 -14.67 8.72
CA ILE A 137 8.47 -13.72 9.32
C ILE A 137 9.67 -14.53 9.87
N PRO A 138 10.89 -14.32 9.36
CA PRO A 138 12.07 -15.05 9.82
C PRO A 138 12.38 -14.77 11.31
N SER A 139 12.90 -15.77 12.02
CA SER A 139 13.37 -15.57 13.39
C SER A 139 14.60 -14.65 13.43
N PRO A 140 14.80 -13.83 14.49
CA PRO A 140 15.94 -12.93 14.62
C PRO A 140 17.32 -13.57 14.38
N THR A 141 17.48 -14.84 14.75
CA THR A 141 18.72 -15.60 14.58
C THR A 141 19.09 -15.88 13.12
N LEU A 142 18.11 -15.89 12.21
CA LEU A 142 18.34 -16.04 10.76
C LEU A 142 18.68 -14.71 10.09
N LEU A 143 18.53 -13.59 10.81
CA LEU A 143 18.71 -12.23 10.29
C LEU A 143 20.00 -11.58 10.79
N ILE A 144 20.92 -12.37 11.36
CA ILE A 144 22.22 -11.88 11.82
C ILE A 144 22.94 -11.20 10.65
N GLY A 145 23.31 -9.92 10.85
CA GLY A 145 23.95 -9.07 9.83
C GLY A 145 22.99 -8.20 9.01
N LYS A 146 21.68 -8.50 9.01
CA LYS A 146 20.65 -7.67 8.36
C LYS A 146 19.88 -6.79 9.34
N LEU A 147 19.96 -7.06 10.65
CA LEU A 147 19.25 -6.27 11.66
C LEU A 147 19.67 -4.80 11.64
N LEU A 148 18.67 -3.92 11.63
CA LEU A 148 18.81 -2.47 11.69
C LEU A 148 18.81 -1.99 13.16
N PRO A 149 19.51 -0.89 13.47
CA PRO A 149 19.62 -0.39 14.85
C PRO A 149 18.36 0.38 15.29
N LEU A 150 17.29 -0.35 15.57
CA LEU A 150 16.01 0.20 15.98
C LEU A 150 15.92 0.43 17.49
N ARG A 151 15.33 1.56 17.90
CA ARG A 151 15.08 1.91 19.31
C ARG A 151 13.73 1.40 19.81
N ARG A 152 13.75 0.52 20.82
CA ARG A 152 12.51 -0.03 21.41
C ARG A 152 11.61 1.00 22.10
N ASP A 153 12.16 2.13 22.52
CA ASP A 153 11.44 3.21 23.20
C ASP A 153 10.94 4.30 22.23
N ALA A 154 11.12 4.11 20.91
CA ALA A 154 10.63 5.02 19.89
C ALA A 154 9.19 4.69 19.44
N ARG A 155 8.62 5.59 18.63
CA ARG A 155 7.32 5.39 17.96
C ARG A 155 7.52 4.88 16.55
N TYR A 156 6.56 4.10 16.06
CA TYR A 156 6.59 3.47 14.75
C TYR A 156 5.27 3.68 14.02
N LEU A 157 5.36 4.19 12.80
CA LEU A 157 4.29 4.15 11.80
C LEU A 157 4.72 3.16 10.71
N THR A 158 3.97 2.10 10.52
CA THR A 158 4.28 1.09 9.51
C THR A 158 3.17 1.02 8.46
N PHE A 159 3.61 1.02 7.20
CA PHE A 159 2.81 0.75 6.01
C PHE A 159 2.81 -0.73 5.66
N ASN A 160 3.64 -1.52 6.35
CA ASN A 160 3.64 -2.98 6.23
C ASN A 160 2.51 -3.57 7.05
N TYR A 161 1.92 -4.61 6.49
CA TYR A 161 0.89 -5.42 7.13
C TYR A 161 1.44 -6.44 8.12
N THR A 162 2.73 -6.81 7.99
CA THR A 162 3.37 -7.86 8.79
C THR A 162 3.85 -7.35 10.16
N GLU A 163 4.01 -8.25 11.13
CA GLU A 163 4.51 -7.93 12.48
C GLU A 163 6.05 -7.98 12.59
N THR A 164 6.79 -7.61 11.54
CA THR A 164 8.26 -7.70 11.54
C THR A 164 8.88 -6.91 12.68
N LEU A 165 8.40 -5.69 12.96
CA LEU A 165 8.88 -4.86 14.06
C LEU A 165 8.69 -5.55 15.42
N GLN A 166 7.54 -6.16 15.64
CA GLN A 166 7.22 -6.83 16.88
C GLN A 166 8.00 -8.14 17.04
N ARG A 167 7.97 -9.01 16.03
CA ARG A 167 8.54 -10.37 16.11
C ARG A 167 10.05 -10.41 15.98
N VAL A 168 10.64 -9.56 15.13
CA VAL A 168 12.09 -9.52 14.91
C VAL A 168 12.79 -8.63 15.93
N TYR A 169 12.23 -7.46 16.21
CA TYR A 169 12.88 -6.43 17.03
C TYR A 169 12.37 -6.35 18.46
N GLY A 170 11.25 -7.00 18.77
CA GLY A 170 10.63 -6.94 20.11
C GLY A 170 10.06 -5.56 20.42
N ILE A 171 9.62 -4.81 19.39
CA ILE A 171 8.95 -3.53 19.59
C ILE A 171 7.56 -3.77 20.19
N PRO A 172 7.17 -3.10 21.29
CA PRO A 172 5.85 -3.26 21.87
C PRO A 172 4.72 -2.85 20.90
N ASN A 173 3.60 -3.59 20.90
CA ASN A 173 2.43 -3.27 20.07
C ASN A 173 1.92 -1.83 20.29
N THR A 174 2.02 -1.32 21.53
CA THR A 174 1.61 0.05 21.88
C THR A 174 2.45 1.13 21.21
N SER A 175 3.62 0.78 20.67
CA SER A 175 4.53 1.69 19.98
C SER A 175 4.38 1.65 18.46
N VAL A 176 3.57 0.73 17.90
CA VAL A 176 3.44 0.50 16.45
C VAL A 176 2.03 0.80 15.98
N ILE A 177 1.90 1.68 15.00
CA ILE A 177 0.67 1.92 14.25
C ILE A 177 0.79 1.29 12.86
N HIS A 178 -0.07 0.31 12.57
CA HIS A 178 -0.25 -0.24 11.22
C HIS A 178 -1.29 0.57 10.48
N ILE A 179 -0.85 1.57 9.70
CA ILE A 179 -1.78 2.51 9.06
C ILE A 179 -2.69 1.82 8.03
N HIS A 180 -2.21 0.71 7.45
CA HIS A 180 -2.96 -0.12 6.51
C HIS A 180 -3.57 -1.40 7.13
N GLY A 181 -3.62 -1.49 8.46
CA GLY A 181 -4.08 -2.69 9.16
C GLY A 181 -2.99 -3.76 9.32
N ALA A 182 -3.18 -4.68 10.27
CA ALA A 182 -2.20 -5.70 10.60
C ALA A 182 -2.71 -7.11 10.24
N ALA A 183 -1.90 -7.87 9.49
CA ALA A 183 -2.23 -9.21 9.05
C ALA A 183 -2.37 -10.22 10.21
N ALA A 184 -1.83 -9.91 11.39
CA ALA A 184 -1.95 -10.77 12.55
C ALA A 184 -3.39 -10.96 13.06
N TYR A 185 -4.28 -10.02 12.74
CA TYR A 185 -5.68 -10.09 13.16
C TYR A 185 -6.55 -10.52 11.98
N ALA A 186 -7.23 -11.66 12.11
CA ALA A 186 -8.06 -12.22 11.05
C ALA A 186 -9.19 -11.27 10.60
N ASN A 187 -9.67 -10.41 11.50
CA ASN A 187 -10.76 -9.47 11.23
C ASN A 187 -10.29 -8.07 10.81
N ASP A 188 -8.98 -7.80 10.81
CA ASP A 188 -8.47 -6.52 10.34
C ASP A 188 -8.68 -6.43 8.82
N GLN A 189 -9.28 -5.31 8.39
CA GLN A 189 -9.37 -4.95 6.99
C GLN A 189 -8.03 -4.35 6.56
N LEU A 190 -7.37 -4.99 5.60
CA LEU A 190 -6.13 -4.48 5.03
C LEU A 190 -6.46 -3.40 4.00
N VAL A 191 -5.85 -2.22 4.17
CA VAL A 191 -6.03 -1.09 3.26
C VAL A 191 -5.12 -1.27 2.06
N LEU A 192 -5.72 -1.43 0.87
CA LEU A 192 -5.04 -1.60 -0.41
C LEU A 192 -5.88 -0.90 -1.48
N GLY A 193 -5.25 -0.09 -2.34
CA GLY A 193 -5.97 0.56 -3.43
C GLY A 193 -5.27 1.77 -4.04
N HIS A 194 -5.85 2.33 -5.10
CA HIS A 194 -5.31 3.51 -5.79
C HIS A 194 -5.64 4.82 -5.09
N GLY A 195 -4.83 5.85 -5.37
CA GLY A 195 -4.99 7.20 -4.83
C GLY A 195 -5.89 8.14 -5.65
N TRP A 196 -6.44 7.69 -6.79
CA TRP A 196 -7.31 8.54 -7.62
C TRP A 196 -8.71 8.70 -7.02
N GLU A 197 -8.99 9.88 -6.45
CA GLU A 197 -10.33 10.25 -5.97
C GLU A 197 -11.18 10.74 -7.16
N ARG A 198 -12.22 9.98 -7.48
CA ARG A 198 -13.16 10.33 -8.55
C ARG A 198 -14.26 11.25 -8.06
N THR A 199 -14.72 12.12 -8.95
CA THR A 199 -15.84 13.03 -8.73
C THR A 199 -17.00 12.70 -9.65
N ALA A 200 -18.14 13.38 -9.47
CA ALA A 200 -19.32 13.18 -10.32
C ALA A 200 -19.07 13.54 -11.81
N ILE A 201 -18.02 14.30 -12.13
CA ILE A 201 -17.66 14.59 -13.53
C ILE A 201 -16.90 13.43 -14.20
N ASP A 202 -16.29 12.56 -13.40
CA ASP A 202 -15.50 11.45 -13.89
C ASP A 202 -16.38 10.22 -14.21
N SER A 203 -17.63 10.20 -13.75
CA SER A 203 -18.57 9.10 -14.00
C SER A 203 -18.76 8.84 -15.49
N PHE A 204 -18.82 7.57 -15.88
CA PHE A 204 -19.11 7.18 -17.26
C PHE A 204 -20.52 7.60 -17.70
N ASN A 205 -21.42 7.87 -16.75
CA ASN A 205 -22.75 8.41 -17.01
C ASN A 205 -22.82 9.95 -16.95
N HIS A 206 -21.68 10.64 -16.77
CA HIS A 206 -21.67 12.10 -16.71
C HIS A 206 -22.13 12.72 -18.04
N GLY A 207 -23.16 13.56 -17.99
CA GLY A 207 -23.69 14.26 -19.16
C GLY A 207 -24.52 13.38 -20.11
N ILE A 208 -24.76 12.11 -19.77
CA ILE A 208 -25.69 11.23 -20.49
C ILE A 208 -27.12 11.61 -20.11
N ASP A 209 -27.98 11.78 -21.13
CA ASP A 209 -29.42 11.98 -20.93
C ASP A 209 -30.11 10.62 -20.66
N PRO A 210 -30.65 10.38 -19.45
CA PRO A 210 -31.24 9.09 -19.09
C PRO A 210 -32.46 8.71 -19.93
N GLU A 211 -33.16 9.68 -20.55
CA GLU A 211 -34.35 9.40 -21.34
C GLU A 211 -34.03 8.86 -22.74
N SER A 212 -32.81 9.10 -23.23
CA SER A 212 -32.39 8.70 -24.58
C SER A 212 -31.31 7.61 -24.61
N ALA A 213 -30.71 7.30 -23.47
CA ALA A 213 -29.67 6.27 -23.34
C ALA A 213 -30.24 4.85 -23.20
N ASP A 214 -29.47 3.84 -23.66
CA ASP A 214 -29.77 2.44 -23.37
C ASP A 214 -29.50 2.18 -21.88
N VAL A 215 -30.55 1.83 -21.13
CA VAL A 215 -30.47 1.57 -19.69
C VAL A 215 -29.45 0.48 -19.33
N ARG A 216 -29.21 -0.48 -20.22
CA ARG A 216 -28.21 -1.55 -20.02
C ARG A 216 -26.78 -1.00 -20.08
N VAL A 217 -26.54 -0.04 -20.99
CA VAL A 217 -25.24 0.65 -21.09
C VAL A 217 -25.01 1.53 -19.87
N MET A 218 -26.05 2.24 -19.43
CA MET A 218 -25.97 3.03 -18.19
C MET A 218 -25.66 2.15 -16.97
N GLY A 219 -26.31 0.99 -16.85
CA GLY A 219 -26.03 0.01 -15.80
C GLY A 219 -24.59 -0.51 -15.86
N GLY A 220 -24.07 -0.86 -17.04
CA GLY A 220 -22.67 -1.24 -17.21
C GLY A 220 -21.69 -0.14 -16.81
N ASN A 221 -21.96 1.12 -17.17
CA ASN A 221 -21.17 2.27 -16.74
C ASN A 221 -21.12 2.41 -15.20
N GLU A 222 -22.23 2.15 -14.50
CA GLU A 222 -22.26 2.13 -13.03
C GLU A 222 -21.41 1.00 -12.43
N ILE A 223 -21.32 -0.15 -13.10
CA ILE A 223 -20.48 -1.26 -12.70
C ILE A 223 -18.99 -0.91 -12.83
N ILE A 224 -18.60 -0.25 -13.92
CA ILE A 224 -17.24 0.28 -14.09
C ILE A 224 -16.96 1.38 -13.06
N ASP A 225 -17.91 2.28 -12.80
CA ASP A 225 -17.77 3.30 -11.77
C ASP A 225 -17.57 2.69 -10.37
N ARG A 226 -18.24 1.57 -10.10
CA ARG A 226 -18.09 0.82 -8.86
C ARG A 226 -16.69 0.24 -8.71
N TYR A 227 -16.05 -0.27 -9.77
CA TYR A 227 -14.66 -0.73 -9.70
C TYR A 227 -13.75 0.32 -9.05
N PHE A 228 -13.69 1.54 -9.63
CA PHE A 228 -12.83 2.60 -9.13
C PHE A 228 -13.20 3.05 -7.71
N THR A 229 -14.49 3.07 -7.39
CA THR A 229 -14.94 3.40 -6.03
C THR A 229 -14.49 2.34 -5.03
N GLU A 230 -14.60 1.08 -5.41
CA GLU A 230 -14.23 -0.05 -4.58
C GLU A 230 -12.73 -0.15 -4.40
N THR A 231 -11.93 0.05 -5.45
CA THR A 231 -10.46 -0.02 -5.39
C THR A 231 -9.79 1.28 -4.93
N PHE A 232 -10.57 2.31 -4.62
CA PHE A 232 -10.04 3.55 -4.05
C PHE A 232 -9.51 3.34 -2.63
N LYS A 233 -8.31 3.84 -2.35
CA LYS A 233 -7.73 3.84 -1.01
C LYS A 233 -8.45 4.89 -0.15
N PRO A 234 -9.14 4.51 0.95
CA PRO A 234 -9.92 5.43 1.77
C PRO A 234 -9.04 6.26 2.73
N THR A 235 -8.01 6.91 2.20
CA THR A 235 -6.94 7.55 2.98
C THR A 235 -7.47 8.60 3.97
N ALA A 236 -8.45 9.41 3.58
CA ALA A 236 -9.08 10.40 4.46
C ALA A 236 -9.71 9.75 5.71
N ARG A 237 -10.43 8.63 5.53
CA ARG A 237 -11.06 7.89 6.63
C ARG A 237 -10.02 7.22 7.53
N VAL A 238 -8.95 6.68 6.95
CA VAL A 238 -7.84 6.06 7.71
C VAL A 238 -7.08 7.12 8.51
N ILE A 239 -6.86 8.30 7.95
CA ILE A 239 -6.29 9.45 8.65
C ILE A 239 -7.19 9.84 9.84
N GLU A 240 -8.49 9.96 9.60
CA GLU A 240 -9.47 10.29 10.64
C GLU A 240 -9.42 9.31 11.81
N SER A 241 -9.40 7.99 11.53
CA SER A 241 -9.35 6.97 12.57
C SER A 241 -8.04 6.97 13.38
N HIS A 242 -6.95 7.51 12.81
CA HIS A 242 -5.64 7.63 13.46
C HIS A 242 -5.30 9.06 13.90
N GLN A 243 -6.28 9.97 13.93
CA GLN A 243 -6.06 11.35 14.39
C GLN A 243 -5.36 11.46 15.75
N PRO A 244 -5.68 10.65 16.79
CA PRO A 244 -4.96 10.71 18.06
C PRO A 244 -3.45 10.45 17.93
N PHE A 245 -3.06 9.55 17.02
CA PHE A 245 -1.65 9.30 16.72
C PHE A 245 -1.00 10.52 16.08
N PHE A 246 -1.59 11.08 15.02
CA PHE A 246 -1.03 12.25 14.33
C PHE A 246 -0.92 13.45 15.27
N GLN A 247 -1.95 13.73 16.06
CA GLN A 247 -1.93 14.81 17.06
C GLN A 247 -0.84 14.63 18.12
N SER A 248 -0.45 13.39 18.42
CA SER A 248 0.62 13.10 19.37
C SER A 248 2.03 13.40 18.85
N LEU A 249 2.21 13.68 17.55
CA LEU A 249 3.53 13.83 16.92
C LEU A 249 4.27 15.13 17.30
N SER A 250 3.61 16.04 18.03
CA SER A 250 4.27 17.23 18.56
C SER A 250 5.52 16.86 19.38
N GLY A 251 6.63 17.53 19.12
CA GLY A 251 7.89 17.33 19.83
C GLY A 251 8.80 16.22 19.29
N ILE A 252 8.40 15.49 18.23
CA ILE A 252 9.34 14.64 17.47
C ILE A 252 10.54 15.49 17.01
N LYS A 253 11.75 14.94 17.19
CA LYS A 253 13.01 15.58 16.81
C LYS A 253 13.69 14.90 15.64
N LYS A 254 13.41 13.62 15.43
CA LYS A 254 14.01 12.83 14.37
C LYS A 254 13.00 11.89 13.73
N ILE A 255 13.00 11.86 12.41
CA ILE A 255 12.22 10.93 11.60
C ILE A 255 13.18 10.06 10.80
N ILE A 256 12.94 8.75 10.87
CA ILE A 256 13.75 7.76 10.18
C ILE A 256 12.83 6.91 9.30
N ILE A 257 12.94 7.07 7.99
CA ILE A 257 12.14 6.35 7.00
C ILE A 257 12.94 5.17 6.46
N MET A 258 12.42 3.95 6.58
CA MET A 258 13.08 2.72 6.17
C MET A 258 12.18 1.89 5.26
N GLY A 259 12.63 1.65 4.03
CA GLY A 259 11.97 0.80 3.05
C GLY A 259 10.62 1.30 2.55
N HIS A 260 10.29 2.57 2.76
CA HIS A 260 9.08 3.19 2.24
C HIS A 260 9.37 3.83 0.87
N SER A 261 8.49 3.63 -0.12
CA SER A 261 8.67 4.13 -1.49
C SER A 261 8.42 5.63 -1.63
N LEU A 262 7.71 6.24 -0.66
CA LEU A 262 7.26 7.64 -0.71
C LEU A 262 6.42 7.95 -1.96
N SER A 263 5.66 6.94 -2.43
CA SER A 263 4.80 7.07 -3.60
C SER A 263 3.68 8.09 -3.39
N SER A 264 3.14 8.60 -4.50
CA SER A 264 1.99 9.51 -4.50
C SER A 264 0.73 8.91 -3.86
N VAL A 265 0.59 7.58 -3.89
CA VAL A 265 -0.55 6.86 -3.28
C VAL A 265 -0.59 7.05 -1.76
N ASP A 266 0.57 7.02 -1.11
CA ASP A 266 0.69 7.15 0.36
C ASP A 266 1.01 8.59 0.81
N LEU A 267 1.27 9.50 -0.14
CA LEU A 267 1.56 10.90 0.12
C LEU A 267 0.57 11.59 1.07
N PRO A 268 -0.76 11.35 1.02
CA PRO A 268 -1.66 12.04 1.94
C PRO A 268 -1.40 11.71 3.43
N TYR A 269 -0.96 10.48 3.75
CA TYR A 269 -0.54 10.14 5.13
C TYR A 269 0.70 10.91 5.56
N LEU A 270 1.66 11.08 4.64
CA LEU A 270 2.92 11.78 4.90
C LEU A 270 2.71 13.29 5.03
N LEU A 271 1.78 13.87 4.26
CA LEU A 271 1.37 15.27 4.40
C LEU A 271 0.66 15.52 5.72
N GLU A 272 -0.23 14.62 6.14
CA GLU A 272 -0.89 14.72 7.44
C GLU A 272 0.10 14.61 8.60
N LEU A 273 1.05 13.67 8.50
CA LEU A 273 2.16 13.56 9.43
C LEU A 273 2.93 14.88 9.54
N ARG A 274 3.33 15.45 8.40
CA ARG A 274 4.09 16.71 8.37
C ARG A 274 3.29 17.85 9.00
N ARG A 275 1.99 17.95 8.71
CA ARG A 275 1.10 18.97 9.28
C ARG A 275 1.15 18.97 10.81
N HIS A 276 1.31 17.80 11.42
CA HIS A 276 1.34 17.62 12.86
C HIS A 276 2.72 17.70 13.53
N LEU A 277 3.82 17.68 12.76
CA LEU A 277 5.16 17.96 13.29
C LEU A 277 5.34 19.44 13.69
N GLY A 278 4.55 20.33 13.09
CA GLY A 278 4.64 21.79 13.28
C GLY A 278 5.93 22.38 12.69
N ASN A 279 6.31 23.57 13.17
CA ASN A 279 7.52 24.29 12.71
C ASN A 279 8.81 23.82 13.42
N GLY A 280 8.83 22.60 13.92
CA GLY A 280 9.99 22.05 14.62
C GLY A 280 11.15 21.79 13.66
N ASP A 281 12.37 22.04 14.12
CA ASP A 281 13.58 21.56 13.46
C ASP A 281 13.65 20.02 13.65
N VAL A 282 13.17 19.29 12.64
CA VAL A 282 13.11 17.82 12.62
C VAL A 282 14.21 17.31 11.71
N GLN A 283 15.05 16.42 12.22
CA GLN A 283 16.08 15.76 11.43
C GLN A 283 15.47 14.57 10.67
N TRP A 284 15.71 14.50 9.37
CA TRP A 284 15.21 13.43 8.51
C TRP A 284 16.34 12.52 8.07
N GLN A 285 16.11 11.22 8.17
CA GLN A 285 16.95 10.19 7.58
C GLN A 285 16.07 9.24 6.77
N VAL A 286 16.38 9.06 5.49
CA VAL A 286 15.51 8.34 4.54
C VAL A 286 16.30 7.27 3.81
N SER A 287 15.71 6.07 3.72
CA SER A 287 16.33 4.96 3.01
C SER A 287 16.16 5.09 1.50
N PHE A 288 17.12 4.59 0.74
CA PHE A 288 16.92 4.29 -0.69
C PHE A 288 17.43 2.88 -1.03
N HIS A 289 17.06 2.39 -2.21
CA HIS A 289 17.49 1.08 -2.70
C HIS A 289 18.75 1.16 -3.57
N GLU A 290 18.63 1.70 -4.79
CA GLU A 290 19.75 1.83 -5.73
C GLU A 290 20.27 3.28 -5.79
N SER A 291 19.36 4.23 -6.01
CA SER A 291 19.65 5.66 -6.15
C SER A 291 18.81 6.49 -5.16
N PRO A 292 19.35 7.58 -4.60
CA PRO A 292 18.57 8.48 -3.76
C PRO A 292 17.54 9.32 -4.53
N GLU A 293 17.60 9.40 -5.86
CA GLU A 293 16.75 10.31 -6.68
C GLU A 293 15.25 10.17 -6.40
N GLU A 294 14.72 8.94 -6.34
CA GLU A 294 13.31 8.69 -6.03
C GLU A 294 12.97 9.09 -4.58
N ALA A 295 13.88 8.84 -3.64
CA ALA A 295 13.71 9.22 -2.25
C ALA A 295 13.76 10.75 -2.09
N GLU A 296 14.62 11.44 -2.83
CA GLU A 296 14.71 12.91 -2.88
C GLU A 296 13.42 13.51 -3.43
N ALA A 297 12.92 12.98 -4.55
CA ALA A 297 11.64 13.40 -5.13
C ALA A 297 10.45 13.15 -4.16
N GLY A 298 10.44 12.00 -3.49
CA GLY A 298 9.45 11.68 -2.47
C GLY A 298 9.48 12.67 -1.29
N VAL A 299 10.66 12.98 -0.76
CA VAL A 299 10.88 13.98 0.30
C VAL A 299 10.43 15.38 -0.14
N ASP A 300 10.74 15.77 -1.38
CA ASP A 300 10.31 17.07 -1.93
C ASP A 300 8.80 17.14 -2.10
N SER A 301 8.14 16.04 -2.50
CA SER A 301 6.67 15.97 -2.61
C SER A 301 5.97 16.10 -1.26
N MET A 302 6.62 15.66 -0.17
CA MET A 302 6.16 15.92 1.20
C MET A 302 6.36 17.39 1.60
N GLY A 303 7.12 18.15 0.81
CA GLY A 303 7.58 19.53 0.99
C GLY A 303 8.62 19.70 2.09
N VAL A 304 9.43 18.67 2.34
CA VAL A 304 10.59 18.73 3.22
C VAL A 304 11.81 19.20 2.41
N GLU A 305 12.62 20.10 2.96
CA GLU A 305 13.82 20.59 2.26
C GLU A 305 14.88 19.47 2.15
N VAL A 306 15.08 18.96 0.93
CA VAL A 306 15.97 17.83 0.62
C VAL A 306 17.40 18.03 1.14
N LYS A 307 17.92 19.28 1.10
CA LYS A 307 19.29 19.61 1.52
C LYS A 307 19.59 19.25 2.98
N GLY A 308 18.58 19.20 3.85
CA GLY A 308 18.71 18.84 5.27
C GLY A 308 18.51 17.35 5.55
N VAL A 309 18.20 16.55 4.54
CA VAL A 309 17.85 15.13 4.70
C VAL A 309 19.07 14.24 4.47
N ARG A 310 19.26 13.26 5.36
CA ARG A 310 20.30 12.25 5.23
C ARG A 310 19.76 11.02 4.49
N PHE A 311 20.23 10.77 3.28
CA PHE A 311 19.88 9.57 2.52
C PHE A 311 20.87 8.44 2.80
N VAL A 312 20.35 7.24 3.05
CA VAL A 312 21.17 6.07 3.45
C VAL A 312 20.67 4.80 2.74
N PRO A 313 21.54 3.94 2.18
CA PRO A 313 21.10 2.65 1.65
C PRO A 313 20.49 1.78 2.76
N LEU A 314 19.33 1.19 2.52
CA LEU A 314 18.69 0.31 3.52
C LEU A 314 19.58 -0.91 3.86
N THR A 315 20.35 -1.37 2.88
CA THR A 315 21.25 -2.52 2.96
C THR A 315 22.53 -2.29 3.77
N GLU A 316 22.76 -1.07 4.27
CA GLU A 316 23.96 -0.68 5.02
C GLU A 316 23.68 -0.39 6.51
N PRO A 317 23.38 -1.42 7.36
CA PRO A 317 23.03 -1.25 8.77
C PRO A 317 23.97 -0.34 9.58
N ALA A 318 25.26 -0.34 9.27
CA ALA A 318 26.26 0.47 9.96
C ALA A 318 26.03 1.98 9.78
N GLN A 319 25.44 2.40 8.65
CA GLN A 319 25.11 3.81 8.38
C GLN A 319 23.84 4.26 9.11
N TRP A 320 23.01 3.33 9.56
CA TRP A 320 21.81 3.60 10.34
C TRP A 320 22.08 3.86 11.82
N ALA A 321 23.22 3.41 12.35
CA ALA A 321 23.70 3.83 13.66
C ALA A 321 24.08 5.33 13.55
N CYS A 322 23.47 6.17 14.39
CA CYS A 322 23.59 7.65 14.33
C CYS A 322 25.04 8.14 14.11
N PRO A 323 25.27 9.16 13.27
CA PRO A 323 26.19 10.24 13.61
C PRO A 323 25.61 11.14 14.70
#